data_AF-A0A9D8AU14-F1
#
_entry.id   AF-A0A9D8AU14-F1
#
_cell.length_a   1.000
_cell.length_b   1.000
_cell.length_c   1.000
_cell.angle_alpha   90.00
_cell.angle_beta   90.00
_cell.angle_gamma   90.00
#
_symmetry.space_group_name_H-M   'P 1'
#
loop_
_entity.id
_entity.type
_entity.pdbx_description
1 polymer ?
#
loop_
_entity_poly.entity_id
_entity_poly.type
_entity_poly.pdbx_seq_one_letter_code
_entity_poly.pdbx_strand_id
1 'polypeptide(L)'
;QRALSSALVPPQTVHAYQGGDPQAGNAPSSALEIRVGNLLRYPVVLEQVRIGERVVQVLPEWIGKEDTLRLHREAAPAVILRRAQGVIPETVTLRIPASAIEGITPRDTPPSSGALQIVTHLYGMEEQIIVDVQRGYPPDLSVPARPTQPSVEEALEKHPFLRQSERPGFLELQPGTWQVDGDLVLPDGFGLRAVHPVTLTFPREAILFSTGPLLLRGPDKGGVHLLPEEDDWAGIVVVQAGAGTPSLLENVEVRGTRGVHRDGWITTGGITFYESAVALNRCRISDSIAPDAIHVVRAPFEFADTEFARTSGDAFDGDFVRGRIEGCAFHDILGNAIDVSGSELDVEDVNLLRIYGTGVSIGASSVAVVRSLRAQEVGIAVSSAGLSYVRAYDVHILQAWVGGFAAHAGEMGTGPSSIEASLVMFQEDESAQAIVGDGSRITINGYAAVAQKMGTDPLVRPPQEQEIRVTNYLLGPTIRLVGTTLPTGELSPGDSLQLGLYWQAIAEPPLDYTVFVHVLDDADQNIAAWDSMPRGNTYPTTSWPTGTVLDDTHLVPLPSDLPAGAYRVALGLYYLETGERLPVYGPDGESLPDGRIVLEQQINVR
;
A
#
# COMPACT_ATOMS: atom_id res chain seq x y z
N GLN A 1 4.98 -27.88 -1.61
CA GLN A 1 3.83 -28.03 -0.70
C GLN A 1 3.78 -26.86 0.28
N ARG A 2 4.62 -26.79 1.32
CA ARG A 2 4.66 -25.61 2.22
C ARG A 2 4.93 -24.29 1.50
N ALA A 3 5.88 -24.25 0.58
CA ALA A 3 6.21 -23.03 -0.18
C ALA A 3 5.05 -22.45 -1.02
N LEU A 4 4.08 -23.28 -1.45
CA LEU A 4 2.93 -22.80 -2.21
C LEU A 4 1.79 -22.37 -1.27
N SER A 5 1.61 -23.06 -0.13
CA SER A 5 0.70 -22.65 0.95
C SER A 5 1.14 -21.31 1.58
N SER A 6 2.46 -21.10 1.73
CA SER A 6 3.06 -19.87 2.26
C SER A 6 3.00 -18.66 1.30
N ALA A 7 2.88 -18.89 -0.01
CA ALA A 7 2.78 -17.83 -1.01
C ALA A 7 1.35 -17.28 -1.18
N LEU A 8 0.37 -17.90 -0.52
CA LEU A 8 -1.05 -17.57 -0.66
C LEU A 8 -1.56 -16.70 0.49
N VAL A 9 -0.73 -16.00 1.26
CA VAL A 9 -1.17 -15.34 2.51
C VAL A 9 -1.63 -13.88 2.27
N PRO A 10 -2.84 -13.47 2.75
CA PRO A 10 -3.76 -14.27 3.56
C PRO A 10 -4.35 -15.43 2.76
N PRO A 11 -4.46 -16.65 3.34
CA PRO A 11 -4.68 -17.95 2.68
C PRO A 11 -6.03 -18.00 1.97
N GLN A 12 -6.18 -17.23 0.89
CA GLN A 12 -7.45 -17.04 0.22
C GLN A 12 -7.35 -17.66 -1.17
N THR A 13 -7.87 -18.88 -1.27
CA THR A 13 -7.96 -19.63 -2.53
C THR A 13 -9.11 -19.14 -3.40
N VAL A 14 -10.19 -18.70 -2.75
CA VAL A 14 -11.43 -18.28 -3.37
C VAL A 14 -11.93 -17.02 -2.69
N HIS A 15 -12.72 -16.22 -3.40
CA HIS A 15 -13.61 -15.26 -2.75
C HIS A 15 -15.01 -15.88 -2.74
N ALA A 16 -15.73 -15.72 -1.64
CA ALA A 16 -17.04 -16.33 -1.42
C ALA A 16 -17.99 -15.35 -0.78
N TYR A 17 -19.21 -15.25 -1.31
CA TYR A 17 -20.22 -14.30 -0.85
C TYR A 17 -21.61 -14.92 -0.87
N GLN A 18 -22.41 -14.57 0.14
CA GLN A 18 -23.79 -15.04 0.25
C GLN A 18 -24.65 -14.35 -0.83
N GLY A 19 -25.34 -15.14 -1.65
CA GLY A 19 -26.24 -14.66 -2.70
C GLY A 19 -27.65 -14.31 -2.20
N GLY A 20 -28.30 -13.33 -2.85
CA GLY A 20 -29.69 -12.92 -2.61
C GLY A 20 -29.87 -11.39 -2.65
N ASP A 21 -30.97 -10.92 -3.24
CA ASP A 21 -31.32 -9.49 -3.27
C ASP A 21 -31.77 -9.03 -1.86
N PRO A 22 -31.09 -8.07 -1.21
CA PRO A 22 -31.50 -7.53 0.08
C PRO A 22 -32.87 -6.83 0.06
N GLN A 23 -33.36 -6.41 -1.11
CA GLN A 23 -34.63 -5.67 -1.29
C GLN A 23 -35.80 -6.52 -1.79
N ALA A 24 -35.59 -7.79 -2.15
CA ALA A 24 -36.67 -8.65 -2.60
C ALA A 24 -37.59 -9.06 -1.43
N GLY A 25 -38.71 -8.35 -1.31
CA GLY A 25 -39.79 -8.66 -0.36
C GLY A 25 -40.35 -10.09 -0.55
N ASN A 26 -40.49 -10.79 0.58
CA ASN A 26 -41.33 -11.97 0.82
C ASN A 26 -41.55 -12.97 -0.33
N ALA A 27 -40.60 -13.88 -0.52
CA ALA A 27 -40.89 -15.28 -0.87
C ALA A 27 -39.81 -16.20 -0.27
N PRO A 28 -40.16 -17.31 0.41
CA PRO A 28 -39.18 -18.22 0.98
C PRO A 28 -38.67 -19.17 -0.12
N SER A 29 -37.58 -18.82 -0.81
CA SER A 29 -36.85 -19.83 -1.58
C SER A 29 -35.97 -20.63 -0.63
N SER A 30 -36.27 -21.91 -0.53
CA SER A 30 -35.75 -22.95 0.37
C SER A 30 -34.30 -23.38 0.09
N ALA A 31 -33.37 -22.46 -0.12
CA ALA A 31 -31.95 -22.76 -0.34
C ALA A 31 -31.04 -21.59 0.06
N LEU A 32 -29.85 -21.89 0.60
CA LEU A 32 -28.76 -20.93 0.81
C LEU A 32 -27.94 -20.85 -0.48
N GLU A 33 -27.75 -19.64 -1.01
CA GLU A 33 -26.90 -19.43 -2.17
C GLU A 33 -25.54 -18.85 -1.76
N ILE A 34 -24.46 -19.42 -2.28
CA ILE A 34 -23.09 -18.90 -2.12
C ILE A 34 -22.47 -18.78 -3.51
N ARG A 35 -22.06 -17.57 -3.87
CA ARG A 35 -21.26 -17.33 -5.07
C ARG A 35 -19.79 -17.47 -4.71
N VAL A 36 -19.07 -18.31 -5.45
CA VAL A 36 -17.67 -18.64 -5.17
C VAL A 36 -16.86 -18.54 -6.45
N GLY A 37 -15.76 -17.81 -6.44
CA GLY A 37 -14.84 -17.77 -7.57
C GLY A 37 -13.39 -18.02 -7.17
N ASN A 38 -12.65 -18.66 -8.07
CA ASN A 38 -11.25 -19.02 -7.86
C ASN A 38 -10.35 -17.78 -8.06
N LEU A 39 -9.47 -17.50 -7.10
CA LEU A 39 -8.49 -16.42 -7.19
C LEU A 39 -7.14 -16.90 -7.77
N LEU A 40 -6.94 -18.21 -7.86
CA LEU A 40 -5.64 -18.82 -8.12
C LEU A 40 -5.50 -19.29 -9.56
N ARG A 41 -4.27 -19.26 -10.08
CA ARG A 41 -3.91 -19.86 -11.37
C ARG A 41 -3.84 -21.40 -11.33
N TYR A 42 -4.28 -22.01 -10.23
CA TYR A 42 -4.39 -23.45 -10.02
C TYR A 42 -5.87 -23.84 -9.81
N PRO A 43 -6.29 -25.06 -10.19
CA PRO A 43 -7.63 -25.53 -9.88
C PRO A 43 -7.83 -25.66 -8.36
N VAL A 44 -8.99 -25.22 -7.87
CA VAL A 44 -9.34 -25.26 -6.45
C VAL A 44 -10.52 -26.19 -6.24
N VAL A 45 -10.41 -27.08 -5.26
CA VAL A 45 -11.49 -27.96 -4.83
C VAL A 45 -12.35 -27.22 -3.82
N LEU A 46 -13.66 -27.19 -4.05
CA LEU A 46 -14.64 -26.79 -3.06
C LEU A 46 -15.05 -28.05 -2.31
N GLU A 47 -14.57 -28.18 -1.08
CA GLU A 47 -14.73 -29.43 -0.32
C GLU A 47 -15.98 -29.38 0.54
N GLN A 48 -16.11 -28.36 1.40
CA GLN A 48 -17.14 -28.33 2.43
C GLN A 48 -17.65 -26.91 2.65
N VAL A 49 -18.90 -26.78 3.07
CA VAL A 49 -19.46 -25.55 3.63
C VAL A 49 -19.63 -25.74 5.13
N ARG A 50 -19.07 -24.82 5.91
CA ARG A 50 -19.19 -24.79 7.36
C ARG A 50 -20.14 -23.69 7.79
N ILE A 51 -21.10 -24.03 8.64
CA ILE A 51 -22.11 -23.13 9.19
C ILE A 51 -22.08 -23.28 10.71
N GLY A 52 -21.40 -22.36 11.40
CA GLY A 52 -21.03 -22.51 12.80
C GLY A 52 -20.20 -23.78 13.05
N GLU A 53 -20.73 -24.72 13.84
CA GLU A 53 -20.09 -26.02 14.11
C GLU A 53 -20.44 -27.11 13.10
N ARG A 54 -21.45 -26.88 12.24
CA ARG A 54 -21.91 -27.88 11.29
C ARG A 54 -21.12 -27.79 10.00
N VAL A 55 -20.80 -28.95 9.43
CA VAL A 55 -20.05 -29.07 8.18
C VAL A 55 -20.88 -29.90 7.20
N VAL A 56 -21.00 -29.43 5.97
CA VAL A 56 -21.72 -30.12 4.88
C VAL A 56 -20.81 -30.23 3.67
N GLN A 57 -20.72 -31.41 3.07
CA GLN A 57 -19.93 -31.63 1.86
C GLN A 57 -20.53 -30.88 0.68
N VAL A 58 -19.69 -30.26 -0.14
CA VAL A 58 -20.13 -29.62 -1.39
C VAL A 58 -20.42 -30.70 -2.42
N LEU A 59 -21.63 -30.67 -2.97
CA LEU A 59 -22.09 -31.66 -3.94
C LEU A 59 -22.23 -31.04 -5.35
N PRO A 60 -21.83 -31.75 -6.43
CA PRO A 60 -21.93 -31.23 -7.80
C PRO A 60 -23.34 -30.80 -8.22
N GLU A 61 -24.38 -31.45 -7.70
CA GLU A 61 -25.78 -31.12 -7.96
C GLU A 61 -26.20 -29.74 -7.44
N TRP A 62 -25.41 -29.11 -6.57
CA TRP A 62 -25.66 -27.74 -6.09
C TRP A 62 -25.26 -26.68 -7.12
N ILE A 63 -24.51 -27.05 -8.16
CA ILE A 63 -24.06 -26.13 -9.21
C ILE A 63 -25.07 -26.10 -10.36
N GLY A 64 -25.49 -24.89 -10.74
CA GLY A 64 -26.36 -24.67 -11.89
C GLY A 64 -25.74 -25.15 -13.20
N LYS A 65 -26.57 -25.57 -14.17
CA LYS A 65 -26.10 -26.06 -15.48
C LYS A 65 -25.28 -25.00 -16.22
N GLU A 66 -25.64 -23.73 -16.03
CA GLU A 66 -24.98 -22.53 -16.54
C GLU A 66 -23.51 -22.42 -16.12
N ASP A 67 -23.15 -22.94 -14.93
CA ASP A 67 -21.82 -22.79 -14.34
C ASP A 67 -20.92 -24.01 -14.58
N THR A 68 -21.45 -25.09 -15.16
CA THR A 68 -20.71 -26.36 -15.38
C THR A 68 -19.52 -26.24 -16.33
N LEU A 69 -19.48 -25.22 -17.20
CA LEU A 69 -18.32 -24.93 -18.04
C LEU A 69 -17.12 -24.40 -17.25
N ARG A 70 -17.35 -23.86 -16.05
CA ARG A 70 -16.33 -23.33 -15.14
C ARG A 70 -15.68 -24.40 -14.25
N LEU A 71 -16.21 -25.63 -14.29
CA LEU A 71 -15.70 -26.76 -13.52
C LEU A 71 -14.67 -27.60 -14.31
N HIS A 72 -13.76 -28.23 -13.58
CA HIS A 72 -12.84 -29.24 -14.09
C HIS A 72 -13.58 -30.58 -14.26
N ARG A 73 -13.87 -30.97 -15.52
CA ARG A 73 -14.79 -32.09 -15.82
C ARG A 73 -14.25 -33.48 -15.52
N GLU A 74 -12.93 -33.66 -15.52
CA GLU A 74 -12.30 -35.00 -15.40
C GLU A 74 -12.27 -35.56 -13.97
N ALA A 75 -12.73 -34.78 -12.98
CA ALA A 75 -12.53 -35.08 -11.57
C ALA A 75 -13.84 -35.24 -10.77
N ALA A 76 -14.94 -35.54 -11.47
CA ALA A 76 -16.22 -35.90 -10.84
C ALA A 76 -16.04 -37.17 -9.98
N PRO A 77 -16.54 -37.18 -8.72
CA PRO A 77 -17.63 -36.37 -8.21
C PRO A 77 -17.23 -35.08 -7.45
N ALA A 78 -15.97 -34.63 -7.46
CA ALA A 78 -15.58 -33.41 -6.74
C ALA A 78 -15.97 -32.13 -7.50
N VAL A 79 -16.33 -31.07 -6.78
CA VAL A 79 -16.54 -29.73 -7.35
C VAL A 79 -15.21 -28.99 -7.39
N ILE A 80 -14.67 -28.85 -8.59
CA ILE A 80 -13.33 -28.29 -8.79
C ILE A 80 -13.44 -27.10 -9.74
N LEU A 81 -13.15 -25.92 -9.22
CA LEU A 81 -13.09 -24.70 -10.00
C LEU A 81 -11.87 -24.76 -10.91
N ARG A 82 -12.04 -24.38 -12.18
CA ARG A 82 -10.90 -24.13 -13.07
C ARG A 82 -10.04 -23.00 -12.52
N ARG A 83 -8.77 -22.98 -12.91
CA ARG A 83 -7.87 -21.85 -12.66
C ARG A 83 -8.49 -20.53 -13.13
N ALA A 84 -8.22 -19.45 -12.39
CA ALA A 84 -8.61 -18.11 -12.79
C ALA A 84 -8.05 -17.75 -14.19
N GLN A 85 -8.90 -17.17 -15.03
CA GLN A 85 -8.52 -16.60 -16.33
C GLN A 85 -9.03 -15.14 -16.38
N GLY A 86 -8.17 -14.18 -16.69
CA GLY A 86 -8.52 -12.76 -16.71
C GLY A 86 -8.48 -12.08 -15.33
N VAL A 87 -8.92 -10.81 -15.27
CA VAL A 87 -8.82 -9.94 -14.07
C VAL A 87 -10.10 -9.93 -13.23
N ILE A 88 -11.23 -10.30 -13.83
CA ILE A 88 -12.52 -10.41 -13.13
C ILE A 88 -12.70 -11.89 -12.76
N PRO A 89 -12.78 -12.23 -11.47
CA PRO A 89 -12.99 -13.61 -11.07
C PRO A 89 -14.37 -14.10 -11.52
N GLU A 90 -14.40 -15.15 -12.34
CA GLU A 90 -15.67 -15.82 -12.67
C GLU A 90 -16.15 -16.66 -11.48
N THR A 91 -17.45 -16.56 -11.18
CA THR A 91 -18.05 -17.28 -10.04
C THR A 91 -18.95 -18.42 -10.46
N VAL A 92 -19.01 -19.46 -9.64
CA VAL A 92 -20.09 -20.45 -9.65
C VAL A 92 -21.05 -20.16 -8.51
N THR A 93 -22.33 -20.51 -8.69
CA THR A 93 -23.34 -20.39 -7.64
C THR A 93 -23.62 -21.76 -7.03
N LEU A 94 -23.25 -21.92 -5.76
CA LEU A 94 -23.63 -23.05 -4.92
C LEU A 94 -25.05 -22.83 -4.39
N ARG A 95 -26.01 -23.63 -4.85
CA ARG A 95 -27.40 -23.61 -4.37
C ARG A 95 -27.60 -24.75 -3.37
N ILE A 96 -27.40 -24.45 -2.10
CA ILE A 96 -27.42 -25.42 -1.00
C ILE A 96 -28.88 -25.61 -0.55
N PRO A 97 -29.47 -26.81 -0.68
CA PRO A 97 -30.88 -27.02 -0.36
C PRO A 97 -31.14 -26.88 1.15
N ALA A 98 -32.31 -26.36 1.53
CA ALA A 98 -32.69 -26.20 2.94
C ALA A 98 -32.60 -27.51 3.75
N SER A 99 -32.85 -28.66 3.12
CA SER A 99 -32.68 -29.97 3.76
C SER A 99 -31.23 -30.27 4.17
N ALA A 100 -30.24 -29.73 3.47
CA ALA A 100 -28.83 -29.89 3.83
C ALA A 100 -28.44 -29.06 5.07
N ILE A 101 -29.22 -28.01 5.37
CA ILE A 101 -28.97 -27.02 6.44
C ILE A 101 -30.11 -26.94 7.47
N GLU A 102 -30.97 -27.97 7.52
CA GLU A 102 -32.19 -28.01 8.33
C GLU A 102 -31.91 -27.65 9.81
N GLY A 103 -32.66 -26.67 10.32
CA GLY A 103 -32.53 -26.16 11.70
C GLY A 103 -31.57 -24.97 11.90
N ILE A 104 -30.92 -24.49 10.84
CA ILE A 104 -30.04 -23.31 10.88
C ILE A 104 -30.63 -22.24 9.94
N THR A 105 -31.03 -21.09 10.48
CA THR A 105 -31.39 -19.90 9.68
C THR A 105 -30.15 -19.03 9.47
N PRO A 106 -29.59 -18.94 8.25
CA PRO A 106 -28.40 -18.11 7.99
C PRO A 106 -28.65 -16.60 8.13
N ARG A 107 -29.91 -16.19 8.23
CA ARG A 107 -30.31 -14.78 8.42
C ARG A 107 -30.14 -14.31 9.87
N ASP A 108 -30.17 -15.23 10.84
CA ASP A 108 -30.15 -14.88 12.27
C ASP A 108 -28.77 -15.02 12.91
N THR A 109 -27.78 -15.54 12.18
CA THR A 109 -26.39 -15.63 12.66
C THR A 109 -25.76 -14.24 12.70
N PRO A 110 -25.02 -13.87 13.76
CA PRO A 110 -24.27 -12.61 13.81
C PRO A 110 -23.27 -12.51 12.64
N PRO A 111 -22.99 -11.31 12.11
CA PRO A 111 -22.06 -11.07 11.00
C PRO A 111 -20.58 -11.22 11.40
N SER A 112 -20.25 -12.14 12.30
CA SER A 112 -18.86 -12.40 12.72
C SER A 112 -18.13 -13.32 11.73
N SER A 113 -16.84 -13.06 11.52
CA SER A 113 -15.87 -14.02 10.96
C SER A 113 -16.08 -15.40 11.61
N GLY A 114 -16.38 -16.43 10.81
CA GLY A 114 -16.62 -17.80 11.29
C GLY A 114 -18.06 -18.34 11.30
N ALA A 115 -19.08 -17.54 10.99
CA ALA A 115 -20.48 -18.03 10.97
C ALA A 115 -20.82 -18.88 9.73
N LEU A 116 -20.28 -18.51 8.56
CA LEU A 116 -20.45 -19.21 7.29
C LEU A 116 -19.10 -19.21 6.57
N GLN A 117 -18.56 -20.40 6.29
CA GLN A 117 -17.23 -20.57 5.69
C GLN A 117 -17.27 -21.61 4.59
N ILE A 118 -16.34 -21.54 3.65
CA ILE A 118 -16.06 -22.58 2.68
C ILE A 118 -14.68 -23.17 2.93
N VAL A 119 -14.61 -24.50 2.99
CA VAL A 119 -13.37 -25.26 3.10
C VAL A 119 -12.94 -25.65 1.70
N THR A 120 -11.70 -25.31 1.37
CA THR A 120 -11.12 -25.50 0.05
C THR A 120 -9.74 -26.12 0.15
N HIS A 121 -9.26 -26.68 -0.94
CA HIS A 121 -7.84 -27.05 -1.08
C HIS A 121 -7.44 -27.00 -2.56
N LEU A 122 -6.14 -26.90 -2.83
CA LEU A 122 -5.65 -26.98 -4.20
C LEU A 122 -5.84 -28.38 -4.77
N TYR A 123 -6.29 -28.49 -6.02
CA TYR A 123 -6.51 -29.79 -6.65
C TYR A 123 -5.22 -30.62 -6.68
N GLY A 124 -5.28 -31.83 -6.11
CA GLY A 124 -4.12 -32.72 -5.91
C GLY A 124 -3.35 -32.49 -4.61
N MET A 125 -3.86 -31.66 -3.70
CA MET A 125 -3.29 -31.39 -2.37
C MET A 125 -4.32 -31.69 -1.27
N GLU A 126 -3.85 -32.06 -0.09
CA GLU A 126 -4.72 -32.42 1.06
C GLU A 126 -4.86 -31.29 2.11
N GLU A 127 -4.06 -30.22 1.98
CA GLU A 127 -4.03 -29.12 2.95
C GLU A 127 -5.25 -28.20 2.77
N GLN A 128 -6.07 -28.11 3.81
CA GLN A 128 -7.32 -27.35 3.80
C GLN A 128 -7.09 -25.87 4.11
N ILE A 129 -7.85 -25.04 3.41
CA ILE A 129 -7.89 -23.59 3.52
C ILE A 129 -9.34 -23.19 3.77
N ILE A 130 -9.57 -22.50 4.88
CA ILE A 130 -10.90 -22.07 5.34
C ILE A 130 -11.08 -20.61 4.95
N VAL A 131 -12.11 -20.32 4.16
CA VAL A 131 -12.43 -18.98 3.70
C VAL A 131 -13.79 -18.55 4.23
N ASP A 132 -13.84 -17.39 4.89
CA ASP A 132 -15.09 -16.80 5.35
C ASP A 132 -15.97 -16.38 4.16
N VAL A 133 -17.26 -16.66 4.23
CA VAL A 133 -18.25 -16.22 3.24
C VAL A 133 -18.79 -14.86 3.67
N GLN A 134 -18.51 -13.84 2.87
CA GLN A 134 -18.88 -12.47 3.19
C GLN A 134 -20.38 -12.21 2.92
N ARG A 135 -21.01 -11.40 3.77
CA ARG A 135 -22.39 -10.93 3.58
C ARG A 135 -22.39 -9.73 2.65
N GLY A 136 -22.51 -10.00 1.35
CA GLY A 136 -22.43 -8.97 0.31
C GLY A 136 -21.00 -8.46 0.15
N TYR A 137 -20.53 -8.43 -1.10
CA TYR A 137 -19.25 -7.85 -1.47
C TYR A 137 -19.22 -7.58 -2.98
N PRO A 138 -18.72 -6.41 -3.43
CA PRO A 138 -19.16 -5.06 -3.06
C PRO A 138 -20.62 -4.83 -3.54
N PRO A 139 -21.25 -3.64 -3.39
CA PRO A 139 -22.44 -3.33 -4.18
C PRO A 139 -22.15 -3.63 -5.66
N ASP A 140 -23.12 -4.19 -6.38
CA ASP A 140 -23.08 -4.14 -7.85
C ASP A 140 -22.88 -2.67 -8.19
N LEU A 141 -21.68 -2.31 -8.65
CA LEU A 141 -21.43 -0.94 -9.05
C LEU A 141 -22.41 -0.69 -10.20
N SER A 142 -23.27 0.31 -10.03
CA SER A 142 -24.18 0.75 -11.09
C SER A 142 -23.43 1.26 -12.31
N VAL A 143 -22.11 1.49 -12.18
CA VAL A 143 -21.17 1.96 -13.19
C VAL A 143 -19.85 1.19 -13.05
N PRO A 144 -19.16 0.80 -14.14
CA PRO A 144 -17.83 0.20 -14.05
C PRO A 144 -16.84 1.07 -13.24
N ALA A 145 -16.08 0.44 -12.35
CA ALA A 145 -15.10 1.13 -11.51
C ALA A 145 -13.93 1.76 -12.30
N ARG A 146 -13.64 1.20 -13.48
CA ARG A 146 -12.62 1.70 -14.41
C ARG A 146 -13.25 2.66 -15.42
N PRO A 147 -12.50 3.68 -15.87
CA PRO A 147 -12.97 4.56 -16.93
C PRO A 147 -13.30 3.75 -18.19
N THR A 148 -14.35 4.17 -18.90
CA THR A 148 -14.66 3.61 -20.22
C THR A 148 -13.58 4.08 -21.21
N GLN A 149 -12.96 3.14 -21.92
CA GLN A 149 -11.92 3.48 -22.90
C GLN A 149 -12.55 4.04 -24.18
N PRO A 150 -12.09 5.19 -24.68
CA PRO A 150 -12.64 5.82 -25.87
C PRO A 150 -12.21 5.11 -27.15
N SER A 151 -12.89 5.41 -28.25
CA SER A 151 -12.33 5.18 -29.59
C SER A 151 -11.11 6.09 -29.84
N VAL A 152 -10.32 5.78 -30.88
CA VAL A 152 -9.18 6.62 -31.27
C VAL A 152 -9.66 8.02 -31.63
N GLU A 153 -10.75 8.13 -32.38
CA GLU A 153 -11.33 9.40 -32.80
C GLU A 153 -11.76 10.27 -31.61
N GLU A 154 -12.47 9.69 -30.64
CA GLU A 154 -12.90 10.38 -29.42
C GLU A 154 -11.70 10.86 -28.58
N ALA A 155 -10.66 10.04 -28.46
CA ALA A 155 -9.44 10.42 -27.74
C ALA A 155 -8.73 11.62 -28.40
N LEU A 156 -8.63 11.61 -29.73
CA LEU A 156 -8.01 12.69 -30.51
C LEU A 156 -8.85 13.97 -30.50
N GLU A 157 -10.18 13.86 -30.47
CA GLU A 157 -11.08 15.01 -30.36
C GLU A 157 -11.02 15.64 -28.97
N LYS A 158 -10.99 14.82 -27.91
CA LYS A 158 -10.94 15.29 -26.52
C LYS A 158 -9.59 15.95 -26.19
N HIS A 159 -8.49 15.34 -26.62
CA HIS A 159 -7.14 15.74 -26.21
C HIS A 159 -6.33 16.21 -27.43
N PRO A 160 -6.29 17.53 -27.72
CA PRO A 160 -5.68 18.07 -28.94
C PRO A 160 -4.15 17.90 -28.99
N PHE A 161 -3.52 17.58 -27.86
CA PHE A 161 -2.11 17.23 -27.78
C PHE A 161 -1.82 15.79 -28.21
N LEU A 162 -2.83 14.97 -28.50
CA LEU A 162 -2.67 13.65 -29.09
C LEU A 162 -2.71 13.73 -30.62
N ARG A 163 -1.95 12.84 -31.26
CA ARG A 163 -2.08 12.52 -32.68
C ARG A 163 -1.94 11.02 -32.91
N GLN A 164 -2.36 10.55 -34.07
CA GLN A 164 -2.09 9.17 -34.47
C GLN A 164 -0.58 8.95 -34.64
N SER A 165 -0.04 7.91 -34.01
CA SER A 165 1.37 7.55 -34.14
C SER A 165 1.63 6.80 -35.45
N GLU A 166 2.82 6.98 -36.03
CA GLU A 166 3.31 6.12 -37.12
C GLU A 166 3.54 4.67 -36.65
N ARG A 167 3.75 4.47 -35.35
CA ARG A 167 3.86 3.14 -34.74
C ARG A 167 2.45 2.59 -34.47
N PRO A 168 2.05 1.44 -35.07
CA PRO A 168 0.74 0.84 -34.83
C PRO A 168 0.49 0.55 -33.35
N GLY A 169 -0.73 0.80 -32.88
CA GLY A 169 -1.13 0.58 -31.49
C GLY A 169 -0.69 1.69 -30.51
N PHE A 170 -0.33 2.88 -31.01
CA PHE A 170 0.04 4.01 -30.16
C PHE A 170 -0.66 5.30 -30.59
N LEU A 171 -0.97 6.14 -29.61
CA LEU A 171 -1.17 7.58 -29.79
C LEU A 171 0.13 8.30 -29.43
N GLU A 172 0.41 9.42 -30.08
CA GLU A 172 1.64 10.19 -29.86
C GLU A 172 1.34 11.58 -29.29
N LEU A 173 2.11 11.97 -28.28
CA LEU A 173 2.08 13.32 -27.71
C LEU A 173 2.77 14.31 -28.64
N GLN A 174 2.08 15.43 -28.89
CA GLN A 174 2.63 16.59 -29.57
C GLN A 174 3.49 17.41 -28.61
N PRO A 175 4.58 18.05 -29.10
CA PRO A 175 5.45 18.86 -28.25
C PRO A 175 4.72 20.08 -27.71
N GLY A 176 5.18 20.59 -26.55
CA GLY A 176 4.62 21.78 -25.91
C GLY A 176 4.14 21.53 -24.49
N THR A 177 3.48 22.53 -23.91
CA THR A 177 2.88 22.47 -22.57
C THR A 177 1.37 22.44 -22.71
N TRP A 178 0.73 21.45 -22.10
CA TRP A 178 -0.69 21.20 -22.25
C TRP A 178 -1.33 20.90 -20.90
N GLN A 179 -2.56 21.37 -20.73
CA GLN A 179 -3.46 20.98 -19.65
C GLN A 179 -4.32 19.81 -20.11
N VAL A 180 -4.45 18.80 -19.27
CA VAL A 180 -5.28 17.63 -19.52
C VAL A 180 -6.71 17.92 -19.03
N ASP A 181 -7.70 17.78 -19.90
CA ASP A 181 -9.11 17.95 -19.52
C ASP A 181 -9.69 16.66 -18.91
N GLY A 182 -9.73 16.61 -17.57
CA GLY A 182 -10.13 15.43 -16.81
C GLY A 182 -9.21 14.23 -17.06
N ASP A 183 -9.76 13.03 -17.21
CA ASP A 183 -8.94 11.84 -17.45
C ASP A 183 -8.32 11.79 -18.86
N LEU A 184 -7.06 11.36 -18.92
CA LEU A 184 -6.37 10.89 -20.12
C LEU A 184 -6.48 9.36 -20.20
N VAL A 185 -7.59 8.91 -20.78
CA VAL A 185 -7.89 7.48 -20.98
C VAL A 185 -7.53 7.09 -22.41
N LEU A 186 -6.63 6.12 -22.58
CA LEU A 186 -6.26 5.65 -23.92
C LEU A 186 -7.23 4.58 -24.44
N PRO A 187 -7.43 4.49 -25.77
CA PRO A 187 -8.21 3.42 -26.38
C PRO A 187 -7.72 2.04 -25.98
N ASP A 188 -8.60 1.04 -26.04
CA ASP A 188 -8.24 -0.33 -25.64
C ASP A 188 -7.07 -0.89 -26.46
N GLY A 189 -6.06 -1.39 -25.77
CA GLY A 189 -4.81 -1.89 -26.32
C GLY A 189 -3.86 -0.82 -26.87
N PHE A 190 -4.23 0.47 -26.84
CA PHE A 190 -3.36 1.55 -27.30
C PHE A 190 -2.42 2.02 -26.18
N GLY A 191 -1.13 2.10 -26.55
CA GLY A 191 -0.10 2.75 -25.75
C GLY A 191 0.01 4.24 -26.01
N LEU A 192 0.80 4.92 -25.19
CA LEU A 192 1.17 6.33 -25.37
C LEU A 192 2.62 6.43 -25.81
N ARG A 193 2.93 7.33 -26.74
CA ARG A 193 4.29 7.58 -27.20
C ARG A 193 4.65 9.05 -27.11
N ALA A 194 5.88 9.33 -26.69
CA ALA A 194 6.47 10.66 -26.77
C ALA A 194 7.95 10.54 -27.16
N VAL A 195 8.42 11.37 -28.09
CA VAL A 195 9.83 11.45 -28.52
C VAL A 195 10.34 12.89 -28.61
N HIS A 196 9.55 13.84 -28.12
CA HIS A 196 9.81 15.27 -28.16
C HIS A 196 9.56 15.86 -26.76
N PRO A 197 10.09 17.07 -26.47
CA PRO A 197 9.80 17.75 -25.22
C PRO A 197 8.30 18.00 -25.07
N VAL A 198 7.71 17.51 -23.98
CA VAL A 198 6.29 17.73 -23.69
C VAL A 198 6.06 17.81 -22.18
N THR A 199 5.22 18.75 -21.78
CA THR A 199 4.73 18.87 -20.41
C THR A 199 3.22 18.71 -20.43
N LEU A 200 2.72 17.73 -19.68
CA LEU A 200 1.30 17.58 -19.37
C LEU A 200 1.08 17.97 -17.91
N THR A 201 0.07 18.81 -17.68
CA THR A 201 -0.42 19.15 -16.34
C THR A 201 -1.80 18.54 -16.13
N PHE A 202 -2.00 17.90 -14.98
CA PHE A 202 -3.19 17.13 -14.66
C PHE A 202 -3.99 17.77 -13.50
N PRO A 203 -5.31 17.92 -13.64
CA PRO A 203 -6.19 18.25 -12.52
C PRO A 203 -6.10 17.20 -11.41
N ARG A 204 -6.45 17.59 -10.18
CA ARG A 204 -6.30 16.78 -8.96
C ARG A 204 -6.83 15.34 -9.04
N GLU A 205 -7.97 15.16 -9.68
CA GLU A 205 -8.65 13.85 -9.80
C GLU A 205 -8.32 13.09 -11.10
N ALA A 206 -7.57 13.71 -12.01
CA ALA A 206 -7.31 13.17 -13.33
C ALA A 206 -6.30 12.01 -13.29
N ILE A 207 -6.58 10.97 -14.08
CA ILE A 207 -5.65 9.84 -14.27
C ILE A 207 -5.14 9.75 -15.72
N LEU A 208 -3.93 9.20 -15.87
CA LEU A 208 -3.47 8.60 -17.11
C LEU A 208 -3.74 7.09 -17.06
N PHE A 209 -4.72 6.59 -17.82
CA PHE A 209 -5.07 5.18 -17.87
C PHE A 209 -4.75 4.54 -19.22
N SER A 210 -4.10 3.37 -19.21
CA SER A 210 -3.79 2.62 -20.42
C SER A 210 -3.84 1.10 -20.22
N THR A 211 -4.32 0.40 -21.26
CA THR A 211 -4.17 -1.05 -21.44
C THR A 211 -3.11 -1.42 -22.50
N GLY A 212 -2.29 -0.43 -22.90
CA GLY A 212 -1.10 -0.60 -23.73
C GLY A 212 0.15 -0.01 -23.03
N PRO A 213 1.36 -0.22 -23.58
CA PRO A 213 2.58 0.24 -22.93
C PRO A 213 2.80 1.74 -23.11
N LEU A 214 3.49 2.37 -22.16
CA LEU A 214 3.93 3.77 -22.26
C LEU A 214 5.35 3.82 -22.84
N LEU A 215 5.54 4.45 -23.99
CA LEU A 215 6.84 4.65 -24.64
C LEU A 215 7.20 6.14 -24.63
N LEU A 216 7.60 6.64 -23.47
CA LEU A 216 7.91 8.04 -23.24
C LEU A 216 9.42 8.22 -23.22
N ARG A 217 9.97 8.83 -24.28
CA ARG A 217 11.42 9.07 -24.42
C ARG A 217 11.68 10.55 -24.59
N GLY A 218 11.90 11.23 -23.47
CA GLY A 218 12.28 12.64 -23.46
C GLY A 218 13.68 12.81 -24.07
N PRO A 219 13.89 13.77 -24.99
CA PRO A 219 15.24 14.10 -25.42
C PRO A 219 16.02 14.74 -24.27
N ASP A 220 17.36 14.59 -24.24
CA ASP A 220 18.22 15.10 -23.15
C ASP A 220 17.97 16.59 -22.83
N LYS A 221 17.53 17.37 -23.83
CA LYS A 221 17.07 18.75 -23.66
C LYS A 221 15.54 18.81 -23.73
N GLY A 222 14.89 18.98 -22.57
CA GLY A 222 13.46 19.35 -22.49
C GLY A 222 12.48 18.25 -22.05
N GLY A 223 12.93 17.00 -21.84
CA GLY A 223 12.23 15.96 -21.05
C GLY A 223 10.80 15.59 -21.46
N VAL A 224 10.20 14.63 -20.76
CA VAL A 224 8.74 14.45 -20.70
C VAL A 224 8.32 14.72 -19.27
N HIS A 225 7.43 15.67 -19.03
CA HIS A 225 7.01 16.06 -17.69
C HIS A 225 5.51 15.77 -17.51
N LEU A 226 5.17 14.98 -16.49
CA LEU A 226 3.80 14.68 -16.08
C LEU A 226 3.60 15.25 -14.67
N LEU A 227 2.91 16.39 -14.58
CA LEU A 227 2.89 17.25 -13.40
C LEU A 227 1.44 17.51 -12.94
N PRO A 228 1.20 17.83 -11.66
CA PRO A 228 -0.09 18.36 -11.22
C PRO A 228 -0.28 19.79 -11.75
N GLU A 229 -1.55 20.21 -11.89
CA GLU A 229 -1.91 21.62 -12.06
C GLU A 229 -1.71 22.44 -10.77
N GLU A 230 -1.98 21.81 -9.63
CA GLU A 230 -1.82 22.38 -8.29
C GLU A 230 -0.77 21.56 -7.52
N ASP A 231 -1.16 20.98 -6.38
CA ASP A 231 -0.25 20.26 -5.49
C ASP A 231 -0.01 18.81 -5.96
N ASP A 232 -1.06 18.16 -6.46
CA ASP A 232 -1.07 16.72 -6.72
C ASP A 232 -2.17 16.29 -7.71
N TRP A 233 -2.07 15.07 -8.22
CA TRP A 233 -3.00 14.45 -9.17
C TRP A 233 -3.09 12.93 -8.95
N ALA A 234 -4.15 12.29 -9.45
CA ALA A 234 -4.44 10.89 -9.14
C ALA A 234 -3.36 9.92 -9.65
N GLY A 235 -2.74 10.21 -10.80
CA GLY A 235 -1.51 9.54 -11.26
C GLY A 235 -1.71 8.62 -12.46
N ILE A 236 -0.87 7.58 -12.54
CA ILE A 236 -0.73 6.74 -13.74
C ILE A 236 -1.14 5.31 -13.43
N VAL A 237 -1.98 4.70 -14.28
CA VAL A 237 -2.36 3.30 -14.15
C VAL A 237 -2.26 2.58 -15.49
N VAL A 238 -1.36 1.60 -15.54
CA VAL A 238 -1.13 0.72 -16.71
C VAL A 238 -1.47 -0.71 -16.32
N VAL A 239 -2.45 -1.28 -17.01
CA VAL A 239 -2.99 -2.61 -16.67
C VAL A 239 -2.90 -3.50 -17.88
N GLN A 240 -2.22 -4.64 -17.72
CA GLN A 240 -2.12 -5.70 -18.72
C GLN A 240 -1.73 -5.21 -20.12
N ALA A 241 -0.72 -4.35 -20.21
CA ALA A 241 -0.19 -3.77 -21.46
C ALA A 241 0.32 -4.80 -22.51
N GLY A 242 0.26 -6.10 -22.19
CA GLY A 242 0.68 -7.20 -23.05
C GLY A 242 2.13 -7.60 -22.81
N ALA A 243 2.39 -8.91 -22.78
CA ALA A 243 3.70 -9.47 -22.43
C ALA A 243 4.82 -9.22 -23.48
N GLY A 244 4.50 -8.61 -24.63
CA GLY A 244 5.42 -8.47 -25.77
C GLY A 244 6.20 -7.16 -25.82
N THR A 245 5.85 -6.14 -25.03
CA THR A 245 6.55 -4.84 -25.04
C THR A 245 6.44 -4.16 -23.67
N PRO A 246 7.56 -3.94 -22.95
CA PRO A 246 7.52 -3.18 -21.71
C PRO A 246 7.19 -1.71 -21.97
N SER A 247 6.60 -1.05 -20.97
CA SER A 247 6.62 0.40 -20.90
C SER A 247 8.07 0.86 -20.70
N LEU A 248 8.49 1.86 -21.47
CA LEU A 248 9.84 2.42 -21.45
C LEU A 248 9.71 3.92 -21.20
N LEU A 249 10.14 4.35 -20.03
CA LEU A 249 10.22 5.76 -19.65
C LEU A 249 11.70 6.14 -19.59
N GLU A 250 12.08 7.11 -20.41
CA GLU A 250 13.45 7.62 -20.51
C GLU A 250 13.43 9.14 -20.43
N ASN A 251 14.18 9.72 -19.49
CA ASN A 251 14.20 11.17 -19.24
C ASN A 251 12.80 11.74 -19.00
N VAL A 252 12.06 11.08 -18.10
CA VAL A 252 10.69 11.42 -17.72
C VAL A 252 10.65 11.88 -16.26
N GLU A 253 9.97 12.98 -16.01
CA GLU A 253 9.62 13.44 -14.67
C GLU A 253 8.14 13.20 -14.40
N VAL A 254 7.85 12.54 -13.28
CA VAL A 254 6.51 12.39 -12.72
C VAL A 254 6.52 12.99 -11.32
N ARG A 255 5.61 13.93 -11.05
CA ARG A 255 5.57 14.65 -9.77
C ARG A 255 4.16 14.65 -9.19
N GLY A 256 4.02 14.67 -7.86
CA GLY A 256 2.76 15.01 -7.21
C GLY A 256 1.67 13.94 -7.30
N THR A 257 1.98 12.65 -7.25
CA THR A 257 0.94 11.61 -7.40
C THR A 257 0.30 11.24 -6.06
N ARG A 258 -1.00 10.95 -6.03
CA ARG A 258 -1.72 10.53 -4.81
C ARG A 258 -2.31 9.12 -4.83
N GLY A 259 -2.33 8.46 -5.99
CA GLY A 259 -3.04 7.21 -6.18
C GLY A 259 -4.51 7.41 -6.55
N VAL A 260 -5.11 6.39 -7.14
CA VAL A 260 -6.53 6.42 -7.53
C VAL A 260 -7.37 6.10 -6.31
N HIS A 261 -8.34 6.96 -6.00
CA HIS A 261 -9.33 6.72 -4.96
C HIS A 261 -10.74 7.01 -5.50
N ARG A 262 -11.35 6.01 -6.14
CA ARG A 262 -12.68 6.09 -6.75
C ARG A 262 -13.56 4.94 -6.28
N ASP A 263 -14.89 5.12 -6.34
CA ASP A 263 -15.84 4.09 -5.92
C ASP A 263 -15.58 2.75 -6.63
N GLY A 264 -15.19 1.75 -5.86
CA GLY A 264 -14.88 0.41 -6.35
C GLY A 264 -13.54 0.26 -7.06
N TRP A 265 -12.69 1.30 -7.11
CA TRP A 265 -11.34 1.22 -7.65
C TRP A 265 -10.37 2.13 -6.89
N ILE A 266 -9.52 1.49 -6.08
CA ILE A 266 -8.46 2.13 -5.32
C ILE A 266 -7.12 1.52 -5.73
N THR A 267 -6.09 2.34 -5.93
CA THR A 267 -4.70 1.89 -6.12
C THR A 267 -3.84 2.41 -4.98
N THR A 268 -2.92 1.58 -4.50
CA THR A 268 -1.92 1.99 -3.49
C THR A 268 -0.78 2.78 -4.13
N GLY A 269 -0.48 2.47 -5.40
CA GLY A 269 0.48 3.22 -6.22
C GLY A 269 -0.08 4.54 -6.76
N GLY A 270 0.71 5.61 -6.65
CA GLY A 270 0.58 6.83 -7.46
C GLY A 270 0.96 6.62 -8.94
N ILE A 271 1.81 5.62 -9.19
CA ILE A 271 2.08 5.05 -10.50
C ILE A 271 1.91 3.53 -10.38
N THR A 272 0.98 2.92 -11.10
CA THR A 272 0.72 1.48 -11.00
C THR A 272 0.97 0.78 -12.33
N PHE A 273 1.79 -0.27 -12.29
CA PHE A 273 1.99 -1.22 -13.38
C PHE A 273 1.54 -2.62 -12.96
N TYR A 274 0.34 -3.01 -13.36
CA TYR A 274 -0.23 -4.32 -13.05
C TYR A 274 -0.11 -5.26 -14.24
N GLU A 275 0.56 -6.41 -14.05
CA GLU A 275 0.87 -7.38 -15.10
C GLU A 275 1.43 -6.71 -16.38
N SER A 276 2.17 -5.61 -16.18
CA SER A 276 2.70 -4.74 -17.22
C SER A 276 4.15 -4.44 -16.92
N ALA A 277 5.06 -4.88 -17.80
CA ALA A 277 6.49 -4.65 -17.59
C ALA A 277 6.83 -3.15 -17.72
N VAL A 278 7.81 -2.68 -16.94
CA VAL A 278 8.25 -1.28 -16.96
C VAL A 278 9.76 -1.16 -16.85
N ALA A 279 10.35 -0.27 -17.65
CA ALA A 279 11.73 0.16 -17.47
C ALA A 279 11.80 1.69 -17.34
N LEU A 280 12.52 2.16 -16.33
CA LEU A 280 12.82 3.57 -16.08
C LEU A 280 14.31 3.81 -16.32
N ASN A 281 14.62 4.84 -17.08
CA ASN A 281 16.00 5.26 -17.32
C ASN A 281 16.12 6.78 -17.21
N ARG A 282 17.01 7.30 -16.36
CA ARG A 282 17.20 8.75 -16.16
C ARG A 282 15.90 9.48 -15.83
N CYS A 283 15.04 8.85 -15.02
CA CYS A 283 13.75 9.41 -14.64
C CYS A 283 13.80 10.09 -13.26
N ARG A 284 12.77 10.88 -12.95
CA ARG A 284 12.52 11.44 -11.63
C ARG A 284 11.08 11.16 -11.22
N ILE A 285 10.88 10.48 -10.11
CA ILE A 285 9.57 10.27 -9.49
C ILE A 285 9.61 10.98 -8.14
N SER A 286 8.75 11.98 -7.93
CA SER A 286 8.84 12.75 -6.69
C SER A 286 7.53 13.35 -6.20
N ASP A 287 7.51 13.81 -4.94
CA ASP A 287 6.38 14.49 -4.31
C ASP A 287 5.12 13.62 -4.28
N SER A 288 5.27 12.30 -4.17
CA SER A 288 4.11 11.40 -4.11
C SER A 288 3.57 11.35 -2.68
N ILE A 289 2.25 11.52 -2.54
CA ILE A 289 1.52 11.34 -1.28
C ILE A 289 0.76 9.99 -1.23
N ALA A 290 0.96 9.14 -2.25
CA ALA A 290 0.37 7.81 -2.30
C ALA A 290 1.06 6.88 -1.27
N PRO A 291 0.38 5.79 -0.85
CA PRO A 291 1.04 4.70 -0.11
C PRO A 291 2.31 4.20 -0.80
N ASP A 292 2.31 4.09 -2.14
CA ASP A 292 3.49 3.76 -2.93
C ASP A 292 3.66 4.78 -4.06
N ALA A 293 4.84 5.35 -4.25
CA ALA A 293 5.07 6.29 -5.35
C ALA A 293 5.01 5.57 -6.71
N ILE A 294 5.59 4.37 -6.79
CA ILE A 294 5.39 3.43 -7.88
C ILE A 294 5.17 2.00 -7.35
N HIS A 295 4.14 1.34 -7.87
CA HIS A 295 3.77 -0.04 -7.53
C HIS A 295 3.80 -0.92 -8.78
N VAL A 296 4.62 -1.97 -8.76
CA VAL A 296 4.70 -2.95 -9.84
C VAL A 296 4.21 -4.29 -9.34
N VAL A 297 3.21 -4.86 -10.01
CA VAL A 297 2.55 -6.10 -9.57
C VAL A 297 2.64 -7.15 -10.66
N ARG A 298 3.20 -8.32 -10.34
CA ARG A 298 3.30 -9.49 -11.23
C ARG A 298 3.91 -9.18 -12.59
N ALA A 299 4.93 -8.34 -12.62
CA ALA A 299 5.61 -7.93 -13.84
C ALA A 299 7.11 -7.79 -13.63
N PRO A 300 7.93 -7.95 -14.69
CA PRO A 300 9.33 -7.61 -14.61
C PRO A 300 9.53 -6.10 -14.66
N PHE A 301 10.61 -5.62 -14.02
CA PHE A 301 10.97 -4.20 -14.06
C PHE A 301 12.48 -3.97 -14.12
N GLU A 302 12.88 -2.82 -14.65
CA GLU A 302 14.28 -2.35 -14.68
C GLU A 302 14.35 -0.86 -14.38
N PHE A 303 15.01 -0.46 -13.30
CA PHE A 303 15.26 0.96 -12.99
C PHE A 303 16.75 1.26 -13.11
N ALA A 304 17.08 2.25 -13.92
CA ALA A 304 18.45 2.69 -14.16
C ALA A 304 18.54 4.22 -14.01
N ASP A 305 19.58 4.70 -13.33
CA ASP A 305 19.93 6.13 -13.23
C ASP A 305 18.74 7.02 -12.81
N THR A 306 17.83 6.49 -11.98
CA THR A 306 16.54 7.12 -11.68
C THR A 306 16.52 7.63 -10.24
N GLU A 307 15.91 8.79 -10.06
CA GLU A 307 15.75 9.46 -8.75
C GLU A 307 14.32 9.30 -8.23
N PHE A 308 14.21 8.87 -6.98
CA PHE A 308 12.98 8.82 -6.20
C PHE A 308 13.11 9.76 -5.01
N ALA A 309 12.20 10.73 -4.89
CA ALA A 309 12.36 11.80 -3.89
C ALA A 309 11.06 12.27 -3.25
N ARG A 310 11.10 12.62 -1.95
CA ARG A 310 9.99 13.30 -1.25
C ARG A 310 8.68 12.52 -1.35
N THR A 311 8.64 11.29 -0.85
CA THR A 311 7.43 10.45 -0.87
C THR A 311 6.90 10.20 0.54
N SER A 312 5.58 10.22 0.72
CA SER A 312 4.95 9.98 2.03
C SER A 312 4.91 8.51 2.43
N GLY A 313 4.83 7.62 1.43
CA GLY A 313 4.91 6.19 1.62
C GLY A 313 6.15 5.62 0.94
N ASP A 314 6.05 4.38 0.49
CA ASP A 314 7.16 3.66 -0.10
C ASP A 314 7.52 4.25 -1.46
N ALA A 315 8.81 4.41 -1.75
CA ALA A 315 9.22 4.99 -3.02
C ALA A 315 9.01 4.00 -4.17
N PHE A 316 9.23 2.71 -3.91
CA PHE A 316 8.92 1.62 -4.83
C PHE A 316 8.42 0.41 -4.05
N ASP A 317 7.24 -0.08 -4.44
CA ASP A 317 6.67 -1.35 -4.01
C ASP A 317 6.62 -2.35 -5.18
N GLY A 318 7.08 -3.58 -4.92
CA GLY A 318 7.05 -4.69 -5.88
C GLY A 318 6.44 -5.99 -5.33
N ASP A 319 5.26 -6.34 -5.84
CA ASP A 319 4.55 -7.58 -5.50
C ASP A 319 4.72 -8.66 -6.58
N PHE A 320 5.35 -9.78 -6.23
CA PHE A 320 5.60 -10.91 -7.12
C PHE A 320 6.37 -10.52 -8.39
N VAL A 321 7.40 -9.70 -8.22
CA VAL A 321 8.19 -9.11 -9.30
C VAL A 321 9.55 -9.76 -9.44
N ARG A 322 10.16 -9.58 -10.62
CA ARG A 322 11.58 -9.86 -10.84
C ARG A 322 12.21 -8.69 -11.58
N GLY A 323 13.27 -8.11 -11.04
CA GLY A 323 13.85 -6.92 -11.66
C GLY A 323 15.22 -6.51 -11.15
N ARG A 324 15.71 -5.40 -11.69
CA ARG A 324 16.98 -4.78 -11.33
C ARG A 324 16.80 -3.28 -11.03
N ILE A 325 17.54 -2.79 -10.05
CA ILE A 325 17.68 -1.37 -9.71
C ILE A 325 19.18 -1.05 -9.75
N GLU A 326 19.58 -0.15 -10.64
CA GLU A 326 20.99 0.18 -10.89
C GLU A 326 21.22 1.70 -10.95
N GLY A 327 22.24 2.22 -10.27
CA GLY A 327 22.62 3.64 -10.36
C GLY A 327 21.54 4.61 -9.84
N CYS A 328 20.62 4.13 -9.00
CA CYS A 328 19.45 4.91 -8.57
C CYS A 328 19.71 5.65 -7.24
N ALA A 329 19.00 6.76 -7.06
CA ALA A 329 19.03 7.55 -5.83
C ALA A 329 17.63 7.62 -5.20
N PHE A 330 17.57 7.40 -3.89
CA PHE A 330 16.35 7.51 -3.09
C PHE A 330 16.61 8.50 -1.95
N HIS A 331 15.77 9.52 -1.80
CA HIS A 331 15.93 10.45 -0.69
C HIS A 331 14.67 11.17 -0.22
N ASP A 332 14.66 11.56 1.06
CA ASP A 332 13.51 12.23 1.69
C ASP A 332 12.24 11.35 1.61
N ILE A 333 12.36 10.09 1.98
CA ILE A 333 11.29 9.08 1.86
C ILE A 333 10.78 8.76 3.26
N LEU A 334 9.47 8.88 3.51
CA LEU A 334 8.87 8.55 4.80
C LEU A 334 8.60 7.05 4.98
N GLY A 335 8.29 6.34 3.89
CA GLY A 335 8.18 4.89 3.90
C GLY A 335 9.53 4.20 3.70
N ASN A 336 9.51 3.04 3.05
CA ASN A 336 10.68 2.34 2.57
C ASN A 336 11.14 2.91 1.22
N ALA A 337 12.45 2.88 0.95
CA ALA A 337 12.93 3.26 -0.39
C ALA A 337 12.62 2.15 -1.41
N ILE A 338 12.86 0.89 -1.06
CA ILE A 338 12.55 -0.28 -1.87
C ILE A 338 11.84 -1.28 -0.96
N ASP A 339 10.60 -1.64 -1.26
CA ASP A 339 9.88 -2.74 -0.60
C ASP A 339 9.39 -3.77 -1.61
N VAL A 340 9.59 -5.05 -1.32
CA VAL A 340 9.15 -6.13 -2.20
C VAL A 340 8.67 -7.35 -1.44
N SER A 341 7.63 -7.99 -1.97
CA SER A 341 7.04 -9.21 -1.42
C SER A 341 6.88 -10.30 -2.49
N GLY A 342 7.33 -11.53 -2.20
CA GLY A 342 7.25 -12.65 -3.14
C GLY A 342 8.12 -12.52 -4.40
N SER A 343 9.25 -11.83 -4.29
CA SER A 343 9.99 -11.24 -5.42
C SER A 343 11.47 -11.65 -5.50
N GLU A 344 12.08 -11.41 -6.66
CA GLU A 344 13.53 -11.60 -6.89
C GLU A 344 14.18 -10.31 -7.40
N LEU A 345 15.16 -9.80 -6.67
CA LEU A 345 15.72 -8.46 -6.90
C LEU A 345 17.25 -8.46 -7.02
N ASP A 346 17.74 -7.66 -7.97
CA ASP A 346 19.14 -7.27 -8.08
C ASP A 346 19.28 -5.75 -7.86
N VAL A 347 19.98 -5.33 -6.81
CA VAL A 347 20.21 -3.93 -6.45
C VAL A 347 21.70 -3.64 -6.55
N GLU A 348 22.07 -2.64 -7.35
CA GLU A 348 23.47 -2.31 -7.63
C GLU A 348 23.68 -0.79 -7.68
N ASP A 349 24.71 -0.29 -7.00
CA ASP A 349 25.07 1.14 -7.02
C ASP A 349 23.91 2.07 -6.64
N VAL A 350 23.36 1.86 -5.45
CA VAL A 350 22.20 2.62 -4.95
C VAL A 350 22.61 3.53 -3.80
N ASN A 351 22.12 4.77 -3.85
CA ASN A 351 22.30 5.75 -2.80
C ASN A 351 20.98 6.03 -2.07
N LEU A 352 21.01 5.96 -0.75
CA LEU A 352 19.88 6.20 0.15
C LEU A 352 20.23 7.35 1.10
N LEU A 353 19.38 8.37 1.15
CA LEU A 353 19.58 9.54 2.01
C LEU A 353 18.27 9.98 2.69
N ARG A 354 18.22 10.03 4.02
CA ARG A 354 17.00 10.44 4.76
C ARG A 354 15.81 9.54 4.40
N ILE A 355 15.94 8.25 4.70
CA ILE A 355 14.89 7.25 4.51
C ILE A 355 14.31 6.89 5.87
N TYR A 356 13.07 7.27 6.13
CA TYR A 356 12.45 7.14 7.45
C TYR A 356 12.18 5.66 7.82
N GLY A 357 11.72 4.87 6.86
CA GLY A 357 11.55 3.43 6.97
C GLY A 357 12.85 2.65 6.68
N THR A 358 12.70 1.57 5.93
CA THR A 358 13.82 0.72 5.50
C THR A 358 14.33 1.15 4.13
N GLY A 359 15.65 1.17 3.97
CA GLY A 359 16.30 1.34 2.67
C GLY A 359 15.90 0.26 1.67
N VAL A 360 16.26 -0.99 1.97
CA VAL A 360 15.89 -2.16 1.16
C VAL A 360 15.14 -3.17 2.02
N SER A 361 13.82 -3.26 1.87
CA SER A 361 12.92 -4.17 2.56
C SER A 361 12.57 -5.37 1.67
N ILE A 362 12.85 -6.58 2.18
CA ILE A 362 12.70 -7.83 1.42
C ILE A 362 11.81 -8.81 2.20
N GLY A 363 10.54 -8.91 1.82
CA GLY A 363 9.49 -9.66 2.51
C GLY A 363 9.01 -10.92 1.79
N ALA A 364 8.21 -11.74 2.49
CA ALA A 364 7.41 -12.82 1.93
C ALA A 364 8.14 -13.78 0.96
N SER A 365 9.15 -14.50 1.43
CA SER A 365 9.92 -15.50 0.66
C SER A 365 10.65 -14.93 -0.56
N SER A 366 11.07 -13.67 -0.48
CA SER A 366 11.84 -12.99 -1.52
C SER A 366 13.33 -13.32 -1.45
N VAL A 367 14.01 -13.11 -2.58
CA VAL A 367 15.47 -13.20 -2.68
C VAL A 367 16.02 -11.91 -3.25
N ALA A 368 17.01 -11.32 -2.58
CA ALA A 368 17.68 -10.13 -3.09
C ALA A 368 19.20 -10.26 -3.07
N VAL A 369 19.84 -9.72 -4.10
CA VAL A 369 21.28 -9.45 -4.09
C VAL A 369 21.49 -7.94 -4.12
N VAL A 370 22.24 -7.42 -3.16
CA VAL A 370 22.51 -5.98 -3.00
C VAL A 370 24.01 -5.76 -3.11
N ARG A 371 24.44 -4.85 -4.00
CA ARG A 371 25.84 -4.50 -4.25
C ARG A 371 26.04 -2.99 -4.23
N SER A 372 27.12 -2.53 -3.61
CA SER A 372 27.53 -1.12 -3.65
C SER A 372 26.41 -0.19 -3.12
N LEU A 373 25.89 -0.49 -1.94
CA LEU A 373 24.83 0.30 -1.31
C LEU A 373 25.44 1.37 -0.41
N ARG A 374 25.03 2.63 -0.58
CA ARG A 374 25.33 3.72 0.35
C ARG A 374 24.07 4.15 1.08
N ALA A 375 24.09 4.09 2.40
CA ALA A 375 22.96 4.45 3.25
C ALA A 375 23.37 5.52 4.26
N GLN A 376 22.73 6.67 4.20
CA GLN A 376 22.92 7.79 5.10
C GLN A 376 21.58 8.25 5.67
N GLU A 377 21.50 8.39 6.99
CA GLU A 377 20.29 8.82 7.70
C GLU A 377 19.08 7.94 7.33
N VAL A 378 19.21 6.63 7.54
CA VAL A 378 18.17 5.65 7.24
C VAL A 378 17.61 5.03 8.52
N GLY A 379 16.39 4.47 8.47
CA GLY A 379 15.90 3.70 9.60
C GLY A 379 16.59 2.37 9.73
N ILE A 380 16.33 1.49 8.78
CA ILE A 380 17.08 0.24 8.61
C ILE A 380 17.72 0.27 7.23
N ALA A 381 19.01 -0.03 7.08
CA ALA A 381 19.61 0.00 5.75
C ALA A 381 19.09 -1.17 4.88
N VAL A 382 19.07 -2.39 5.42
CA VAL A 382 18.55 -3.58 4.73
C VAL A 382 17.78 -4.47 5.70
N SER A 383 16.55 -4.83 5.36
CA SER A 383 15.73 -5.77 6.13
C SER A 383 15.39 -7.04 5.35
N SER A 384 15.10 -8.12 6.06
CA SER A 384 14.62 -9.37 5.50
C SER A 384 13.56 -9.99 6.40
N ALA A 385 12.41 -10.37 5.82
CA ALA A 385 11.28 -10.91 6.58
C ALA A 385 10.65 -12.13 5.90
N GLY A 386 10.07 -13.03 6.71
CA GLY A 386 9.16 -14.10 6.23
C GLY A 386 9.78 -15.08 5.23
N LEU A 387 10.77 -15.88 5.65
CA LEU A 387 11.51 -16.85 4.83
C LEU A 387 12.38 -16.25 3.71
N SER A 388 12.53 -14.93 3.68
CA SER A 388 13.36 -14.26 2.67
C SER A 388 14.86 -14.42 2.93
N TYR A 389 15.65 -14.22 1.87
CA TYR A 389 17.11 -14.24 1.91
C TYR A 389 17.72 -13.06 1.18
N VAL A 390 18.63 -12.35 1.84
CA VAL A 390 19.38 -11.25 1.25
C VAL A 390 20.87 -11.54 1.27
N ARG A 391 21.53 -11.36 0.13
CA ARG A 391 22.99 -11.31 0.03
C ARG A 391 23.43 -9.88 -0.26
N ALA A 392 24.16 -9.27 0.66
CA ALA A 392 24.66 -7.92 0.54
C ALA A 392 26.20 -7.88 0.44
N TYR A 393 26.72 -7.05 -0.46
CA TYR A 393 28.16 -6.87 -0.68
C TYR A 393 28.47 -5.39 -0.86
N ASP A 394 29.55 -4.92 -0.24
CA ASP A 394 29.98 -3.51 -0.32
C ASP A 394 28.87 -2.54 0.13
N VAL A 395 28.61 -2.54 1.44
CA VAL A 395 27.54 -1.73 2.04
C VAL A 395 28.15 -0.71 2.99
N HIS A 396 27.96 0.57 2.69
CA HIS A 396 28.42 1.68 3.50
C HIS A 396 27.24 2.30 4.23
N ILE A 397 27.24 2.23 5.56
CA ILE A 397 26.22 2.81 6.43
C ILE A 397 26.86 3.94 7.22
N LEU A 398 26.49 5.17 6.91
CA LEU A 398 26.96 6.38 7.58
C LEU A 398 26.11 6.69 8.81
N GLN A 399 24.80 6.46 8.74
CA GLN A 399 23.95 6.61 9.91
C GLN A 399 22.67 5.80 9.69
N ALA A 400 22.42 4.81 10.56
CA ALA A 400 21.11 4.22 10.73
C ALA A 400 20.55 4.61 12.10
N TRP A 401 19.25 4.93 12.24
CA TRP A 401 18.68 5.22 13.57
C TRP A 401 18.03 4.01 14.24
N VAL A 402 17.62 2.97 13.50
CA VAL A 402 17.14 1.71 14.09
C VAL A 402 18.24 0.66 14.04
N GLY A 403 18.78 0.38 12.85
CA GLY A 403 19.95 -0.48 12.74
C GLY A 403 20.42 -0.72 11.32
N GLY A 404 21.64 -1.22 11.17
CA GLY A 404 22.20 -1.52 9.83
C GLY A 404 21.41 -2.58 9.10
N PHE A 405 21.20 -3.72 9.75
CA PHE A 405 20.50 -4.87 9.17
C PHE A 405 19.41 -5.38 10.11
N ALA A 406 18.28 -5.83 9.57
CA ALA A 406 17.24 -6.49 10.36
C ALA A 406 16.75 -7.78 9.69
N ALA A 407 16.63 -8.86 10.46
CA ALA A 407 16.10 -10.13 9.96
C ALA A 407 15.13 -10.71 10.98
N HIS A 408 13.88 -10.93 10.58
CA HIS A 408 12.84 -11.44 11.47
C HIS A 408 11.85 -12.38 10.75
N ALA A 409 11.07 -13.11 11.52
CA ALA A 409 9.89 -13.79 11.01
C ALA A 409 8.92 -12.73 10.46
N GLY A 410 8.25 -13.02 9.34
CA GLY A 410 7.26 -12.09 8.82
C GLY A 410 5.93 -12.21 9.56
N GLU A 411 4.94 -11.45 9.12
CA GLU A 411 3.61 -11.47 9.73
C GLU A 411 2.96 -12.86 9.63
N MET A 412 2.02 -13.12 10.56
CA MET A 412 1.25 -14.37 10.65
C MET A 412 2.07 -15.67 10.71
N GLY A 413 3.28 -15.60 11.27
CA GLY A 413 4.11 -16.79 11.52
C GLY A 413 4.83 -17.32 10.28
N THR A 414 4.99 -16.49 9.24
CA THR A 414 5.92 -16.78 8.15
C THR A 414 7.33 -16.91 8.76
N GLY A 415 8.00 -18.04 8.48
CA GLY A 415 9.20 -18.46 9.20
C GLY A 415 10.38 -17.48 9.13
N PRO A 416 11.48 -17.79 9.83
CA PRO A 416 12.62 -16.89 9.96
C PRO A 416 13.30 -16.59 8.62
N SER A 417 13.90 -15.42 8.53
CA SER A 417 14.63 -14.92 7.35
C SER A 417 16.15 -14.89 7.58
N SER A 418 16.91 -14.54 6.54
CA SER A 418 18.36 -14.44 6.69
C SER A 418 19.03 -13.40 5.80
N ILE A 419 20.12 -12.83 6.33
CA ILE A 419 20.98 -11.87 5.63
C ILE A 419 22.44 -12.34 5.72
N GLU A 420 23.12 -12.33 4.58
CA GLU A 420 24.57 -12.49 4.48
C GLU A 420 25.19 -11.23 3.89
N ALA A 421 25.86 -10.44 4.72
CA ALA A 421 26.48 -9.18 4.35
C ALA A 421 28.01 -9.26 4.46
N SER A 422 28.71 -8.70 3.47
CA SER A 422 30.18 -8.67 3.42
C SER A 422 30.70 -7.36 2.86
N LEU A 423 31.90 -6.96 3.27
CA LEU A 423 32.45 -5.62 3.03
C LEU A 423 31.52 -4.51 3.54
N VAL A 424 30.97 -4.71 4.73
CA VAL A 424 30.13 -3.71 5.40
C VAL A 424 31.01 -2.75 6.18
N MET A 425 30.79 -1.46 6.01
CA MET A 425 31.42 -0.40 6.79
C MET A 425 30.38 0.46 7.48
N PHE A 426 30.48 0.55 8.80
CA PHE A 426 29.73 1.49 9.63
C PHE A 426 30.65 2.68 9.95
N GLN A 427 30.22 3.90 9.62
CA GLN A 427 30.91 5.14 9.99
C GLN A 427 30.02 5.91 10.94
N GLU A 428 30.56 6.46 12.03
CA GLU A 428 29.85 7.41 12.93
C GLU A 428 28.50 6.93 13.52
N ASP A 429 28.22 5.63 13.49
CA ASP A 429 26.94 5.07 13.89
C ASP A 429 26.99 4.36 15.26
N GLU A 430 26.26 4.89 16.24
CA GLU A 430 26.02 4.26 17.55
C GLU A 430 24.85 3.27 17.55
N SER A 431 24.13 3.11 16.42
CA SER A 431 22.98 2.21 16.31
C SER A 431 23.37 0.73 16.32
N ALA A 432 22.35 -0.12 16.45
CA ALA A 432 22.53 -1.56 16.34
C ALA A 432 23.01 -1.92 14.92
N GLN A 433 24.19 -2.51 14.80
CA GLN A 433 24.66 -3.03 13.51
C GLN A 433 23.70 -4.08 12.92
N ALA A 434 23.00 -4.82 13.78
CA ALA A 434 22.08 -5.87 13.39
C ALA A 434 20.98 -6.11 14.44
N ILE A 435 19.76 -6.35 13.96
CA ILE A 435 18.60 -6.79 14.75
C ILE A 435 18.21 -8.17 14.24
N VAL A 436 18.28 -9.18 15.11
CA VAL A 436 18.02 -10.57 14.74
C VAL A 436 16.83 -11.09 15.53
N GLY A 437 15.70 -11.24 14.86
CA GLY A 437 14.49 -11.86 15.39
C GLY A 437 14.66 -13.37 15.60
N ASP A 438 13.74 -13.95 16.37
CA ASP A 438 13.81 -15.34 16.78
C ASP A 438 13.87 -16.30 15.58
N GLY A 439 14.94 -17.12 15.54
CA GLY A 439 15.20 -18.09 14.47
C GLY A 439 15.84 -17.53 13.20
N SER A 440 15.87 -16.20 13.03
CA SER A 440 16.52 -15.53 11.90
C SER A 440 18.05 -15.50 12.07
N ARG A 441 18.75 -15.21 10.97
CA ARG A 441 20.23 -15.19 10.96
C ARG A 441 20.76 -14.02 10.17
N ILE A 442 21.71 -13.29 10.74
CA ILE A 442 22.47 -12.26 10.04
C ILE A 442 23.96 -12.59 10.20
N THR A 443 24.71 -12.56 9.10
CA THR A 443 26.18 -12.60 9.10
C THR A 443 26.70 -11.30 8.52
N ILE A 444 27.60 -10.62 9.22
CA ILE A 444 28.25 -9.38 8.78
C ILE A 444 29.76 -9.60 8.77
N ASN A 445 30.40 -9.39 7.62
CA ASN A 445 31.86 -9.51 7.46
C ASN A 445 32.42 -10.87 7.94
N GLY A 446 31.65 -11.94 7.77
CA GLY A 446 32.01 -13.30 8.18
C GLY A 446 31.73 -13.65 9.64
N TYR A 447 31.20 -12.71 10.43
CA TYR A 447 30.82 -12.94 11.83
C TYR A 447 29.30 -13.00 11.96
N ALA A 448 28.80 -14.00 12.68
CA ALA A 448 27.39 -14.04 13.04
C ALA A 448 27.05 -12.83 13.90
N ALA A 449 26.04 -12.07 13.50
CA ALA A 449 25.55 -10.97 14.30
C ALA A 449 24.92 -11.50 15.59
N VAL A 450 25.21 -10.83 16.71
CA VAL A 450 24.60 -11.20 17.98
C VAL A 450 23.13 -10.80 17.95
N ALA A 451 22.26 -11.73 18.30
CA ALA A 451 20.84 -11.45 18.40
C ALA A 451 20.60 -10.39 19.46
N GLN A 452 20.32 -9.17 18.99
CA GLN A 452 19.63 -8.18 19.77
C GLN A 452 18.14 -8.46 19.55
N LYS A 453 17.44 -8.85 20.61
CA LYS A 453 15.98 -8.89 20.56
C LYS A 453 15.53 -7.51 20.07
N MET A 454 14.63 -7.48 19.09
CA MET A 454 13.73 -6.33 19.04
C MET A 454 13.17 -6.22 20.45
N GLY A 455 13.47 -5.12 21.16
CA GLY A 455 12.57 -4.73 22.24
C GLY A 455 11.16 -4.80 21.67
N THR A 456 10.16 -5.13 22.47
CA THR A 456 8.74 -5.00 22.08
C THR A 456 8.34 -3.53 21.90
N ASP A 457 9.28 -2.72 21.43
CA ASP A 457 9.29 -1.28 21.31
C ASP A 457 10.05 -0.99 20.01
N PRO A 458 9.42 -1.15 18.83
CA PRO A 458 9.98 -0.60 17.62
C PRO A 458 9.86 0.93 17.74
N LEU A 459 10.94 1.65 17.40
CA LEU A 459 11.05 3.13 17.32
C LEU A 459 11.56 3.86 18.57
N VAL A 460 12.75 3.50 19.08
CA VAL A 460 13.47 4.44 19.97
C VAL A 460 14.99 4.36 19.74
N ARG A 461 15.55 5.17 18.82
CA ARG A 461 16.61 6.07 19.32
C ARG A 461 15.84 6.99 20.27
N PRO A 462 16.23 7.17 21.55
CA PRO A 462 15.57 8.15 22.37
C PRO A 462 15.70 9.47 21.60
N PRO A 463 14.59 10.05 21.09
CA PRO A 463 14.67 11.44 20.68
C PRO A 463 15.06 12.14 21.98
N GLN A 464 16.27 12.71 22.08
CA GLN A 464 16.82 13.38 23.26
C GLN A 464 15.86 13.38 24.47
N GLU A 465 15.79 12.29 25.25
CA GLU A 465 14.76 12.07 26.31
C GLU A 465 13.51 12.96 26.15
N GLN A 466 12.71 12.79 25.08
CA GLN A 466 11.45 13.54 24.97
C GLN A 466 10.50 12.95 26.01
N GLU A 467 10.28 13.73 27.06
CA GLU A 467 9.42 13.35 28.16
C GLU A 467 7.98 13.18 27.66
N ILE A 468 7.46 11.94 27.66
CA ILE A 468 6.05 11.68 27.33
C ILE A 468 5.18 12.47 28.32
N ARG A 469 4.44 13.45 27.80
CA ARG A 469 3.43 14.15 28.58
C ARG A 469 2.17 13.31 28.55
N VAL A 470 1.81 12.75 29.71
CA VAL A 470 0.55 12.03 29.88
C VAL A 470 -0.61 13.02 29.73
N THR A 471 -1.56 12.66 28.88
CA THR A 471 -2.79 13.43 28.63
C THR A 471 -4.00 12.54 28.88
N ASN A 472 -5.20 13.12 28.86
CA ASN A 472 -6.45 12.37 28.96
C ASN A 472 -7.57 13.10 28.23
N TYR A 473 -7.35 13.42 26.96
CA TYR A 473 -8.39 14.04 26.12
C TYR A 473 -9.23 12.96 25.46
N LEU A 474 -10.54 13.09 25.51
CA LEU A 474 -11.48 12.20 24.83
C LEU A 474 -11.95 12.87 23.53
N LEU A 475 -11.79 12.17 22.40
CA LEU A 475 -12.19 12.62 21.07
C LEU A 475 -13.35 11.73 20.59
N GLY A 476 -14.52 12.33 20.43
CA GLY A 476 -15.75 11.61 20.17
C GLY A 476 -16.07 10.60 21.29
N PRO A 477 -16.83 9.53 20.99
CA PRO A 477 -17.19 8.52 21.98
C PRO A 477 -16.15 7.40 22.14
N THR A 478 -15.16 7.29 21.24
CA THR A 478 -14.38 6.05 21.07
C THR A 478 -12.86 6.19 21.17
N ILE A 479 -12.28 7.39 21.03
CA ILE A 479 -10.82 7.56 20.95
C ILE A 479 -10.33 8.50 22.06
N ARG A 480 -9.20 8.15 22.68
CA ARG A 480 -8.56 8.95 23.73
C ARG A 480 -7.11 9.26 23.36
N LEU A 481 -6.67 10.50 23.55
CA LEU A 481 -5.25 10.86 23.52
C LEU A 481 -4.69 10.71 24.94
N VAL A 482 -3.84 9.71 25.14
CA VAL A 482 -3.26 9.34 26.44
C VAL A 482 -1.84 9.87 26.65
N GLY A 483 -1.19 10.33 25.59
CA GLY A 483 0.09 11.03 25.72
C GLY A 483 0.52 11.75 24.46
N THR A 484 1.51 12.63 24.63
CA THR A 484 2.17 13.36 23.53
C THR A 484 3.68 13.51 23.79
N THR A 485 4.46 13.66 22.72
CA THR A 485 5.88 14.05 22.77
C THR A 485 6.17 15.15 21.76
N LEU A 486 7.02 16.10 22.16
CA LEU A 486 7.53 17.19 21.34
C LEU A 486 9.06 17.27 21.47
N PRO A 487 9.76 17.83 20.47
CA PRO A 487 11.21 18.07 20.55
C PRO A 487 11.59 18.94 21.74
N THR A 488 12.64 18.54 22.45
CA THR A 488 13.20 19.27 23.61
C THR A 488 14.22 20.35 23.20
N GLY A 489 14.68 20.34 21.94
CA GLY A 489 15.60 21.32 21.36
C GLY A 489 14.91 22.40 20.52
N GLU A 490 15.68 23.43 20.14
CA GLU A 490 15.25 24.46 19.19
C GLU A 490 15.24 23.89 17.76
N LEU A 491 14.13 24.09 17.05
CA LEU A 491 13.98 23.80 15.62
C LEU A 491 14.54 24.97 14.81
N SER A 492 14.97 24.70 13.58
CA SER A 492 15.38 25.71 12.61
C SER A 492 14.30 25.86 11.53
N PRO A 493 14.18 27.04 10.89
CA PRO A 493 13.29 27.20 9.74
C PRO A 493 13.61 26.16 8.65
N GLY A 494 12.58 25.49 8.12
CA GLY A 494 12.72 24.40 7.14
C GLY A 494 12.90 23.00 7.74
N ASP A 495 13.04 22.88 9.07
CA ASP A 495 13.02 21.57 9.74
C ASP A 495 11.61 20.97 9.73
N SER A 496 11.49 19.68 10.06
CA SER A 496 10.20 19.03 10.33
C SER A 496 10.02 18.85 11.84
N LEU A 497 8.90 19.35 12.37
CA LEU A 497 8.47 19.07 13.73
C LEU A 497 8.07 17.59 13.84
N GLN A 498 8.78 16.83 14.67
CA GLN A 498 8.40 15.46 15.02
C GLN A 498 7.49 15.46 16.25
N LEU A 499 6.20 15.21 16.04
CA LEU A 499 5.16 15.12 17.06
C LEU A 499 4.77 13.66 17.27
N GLY A 500 4.98 13.12 18.48
CA GLY A 500 4.48 11.79 18.85
C GLY A 500 3.13 11.91 19.55
N LEU A 501 2.17 11.09 19.11
CA LEU A 501 0.82 10.99 19.65
C LEU A 501 0.57 9.55 20.12
N TYR A 502 -0.01 9.41 21.31
CA TYR A 502 -0.33 8.11 21.88
C TYR A 502 -1.84 8.01 22.06
N TRP A 503 -2.46 7.18 21.23
CA TRP A 503 -3.90 7.04 21.15
C TRP A 503 -4.38 5.77 21.83
N GLN A 504 -5.58 5.76 22.37
CA GLN A 504 -6.24 4.58 22.88
C GLN A 504 -7.69 4.54 22.39
N ALA A 505 -8.07 3.46 21.69
CA ALA A 505 -9.48 3.18 21.43
C ALA A 505 -10.14 2.67 22.72
N ILE A 506 -11.11 3.41 23.26
CA ILE A 506 -11.92 2.97 24.41
C ILE A 506 -13.14 2.16 23.97
N ALA A 507 -13.48 2.23 22.68
CA ALA A 507 -14.44 1.40 21.96
C ALA A 507 -14.03 1.37 20.48
N GLU A 508 -14.57 0.44 19.70
CA GLU A 508 -14.32 0.33 18.25
C GLU A 508 -14.70 1.64 17.53
N PRO A 509 -13.74 2.36 16.93
CA PRO A 509 -14.04 3.57 16.18
C PRO A 509 -14.92 3.24 14.96
N PRO A 510 -16.05 3.95 14.77
CA PRO A 510 -17.04 3.58 13.75
C PRO A 510 -16.63 3.98 12.32
N LEU A 511 -15.61 4.83 12.18
CA LEU A 511 -15.13 5.38 10.92
C LEU A 511 -13.61 5.49 10.94
N ASP A 512 -13.02 5.69 9.76
CA ASP A 512 -11.61 6.03 9.57
C ASP A 512 -11.41 7.54 9.66
N TYR A 513 -10.83 7.98 10.77
CA TYR A 513 -10.59 9.38 11.06
C TYR A 513 -9.18 9.80 10.64
N THR A 514 -9.06 11.05 10.20
CA THR A 514 -7.81 11.72 9.86
C THR A 514 -7.36 12.59 11.03
N VAL A 515 -6.08 12.50 11.40
CA VAL A 515 -5.45 13.40 12.37
C VAL A 515 -5.09 14.69 11.65
N PHE A 516 -5.48 15.84 12.20
CA PHE A 516 -4.94 17.13 11.78
C PHE A 516 -3.96 17.64 12.84
N VAL A 517 -2.89 18.27 12.40
CA VAL A 517 -1.89 18.94 13.24
C VAL A 517 -1.66 20.34 12.67
N HIS A 518 -1.79 21.36 13.51
CA HIS A 518 -1.55 22.75 13.17
C HIS A 518 -0.48 23.33 14.08
N VAL A 519 0.47 24.04 13.50
CA VAL A 519 1.41 24.91 14.21
C VAL A 519 0.83 26.32 14.16
N LEU A 520 0.69 26.94 15.32
CA LEU A 520 0.02 28.22 15.53
C LEU A 520 1.01 29.27 16.03
N ASP A 521 0.90 30.48 15.51
CA ASP A 521 1.59 31.64 16.05
C ASP A 521 0.89 32.20 17.31
N ASP A 522 1.42 33.31 17.84
CA ASP A 522 0.84 34.01 19.01
C ASP A 522 -0.54 34.63 18.72
N ALA A 523 -0.91 34.80 17.45
CA ALA A 523 -2.21 35.33 17.02
C ALA A 523 -3.24 34.23 16.71
N ASP A 524 -2.97 32.97 17.08
CA ASP A 524 -3.77 31.78 16.74
C ASP A 524 -3.88 31.52 15.23
N GLN A 525 -3.00 32.09 14.41
CA GLN A 525 -2.97 31.82 12.97
C GLN A 525 -2.20 30.53 12.69
N ASN A 526 -2.75 29.74 11.77
CA ASN A 526 -2.12 28.52 11.31
C ASN A 526 -0.96 28.85 10.35
N ILE A 527 0.26 28.51 10.76
CA ILE A 527 1.48 28.76 9.99
C ILE A 527 2.01 27.50 9.29
N ALA A 528 1.61 26.31 9.77
CA ALA A 528 1.94 25.02 9.16
C ALA A 528 0.87 24.01 9.55
N ALA A 529 0.41 23.23 8.58
CA ALA A 529 -0.62 22.21 8.78
C ALA A 529 -0.17 20.88 8.21
N TRP A 530 -0.56 19.79 8.86
CA TRP A 530 -0.32 18.43 8.39
C TRP A 530 -1.50 17.55 8.76
N ASP A 531 -2.03 16.84 7.76
CA ASP A 531 -3.18 15.97 7.90
C ASP A 531 -2.82 14.58 7.39
N SER A 532 -2.99 13.56 8.22
CA SER A 532 -2.83 12.17 7.79
C SER A 532 -3.66 11.23 8.65
N MET A 533 -4.09 10.11 8.07
CA MET A 533 -4.53 8.97 8.86
C MET A 533 -3.36 8.49 9.76
N PRO A 534 -3.67 7.82 10.89
CA PRO A 534 -2.65 7.38 11.84
C PRO A 534 -1.57 6.49 11.22
N ARG A 535 -0.37 6.57 11.78
CA ARG A 535 0.84 5.86 11.34
C ARG A 535 1.16 6.09 9.86
N GLY A 536 1.20 7.35 9.45
CA GLY A 536 1.60 7.73 8.09
C GLY A 536 0.67 7.16 7.02
N ASN A 537 -0.64 7.24 7.23
CA ASN A 537 -1.68 6.71 6.34
C ASN A 537 -1.79 5.18 6.23
N THR A 538 -1.16 4.41 7.12
CA THR A 538 -1.15 2.94 7.03
C THR A 538 -2.08 2.24 8.01
N TYR A 539 -2.61 2.93 9.03
CA TYR A 539 -3.36 2.28 10.11
C TYR A 539 -4.73 2.92 10.41
N PRO A 540 -5.80 2.51 9.69
CA PRO A 540 -7.16 3.06 9.85
C PRO A 540 -7.69 2.94 11.27
N THR A 541 -8.42 3.96 11.76
CA THR A 541 -8.96 3.95 13.13
C THR A 541 -9.99 2.85 13.36
N THR A 542 -10.72 2.40 12.34
CA THR A 542 -11.62 1.24 12.46
C THR A 542 -10.90 -0.06 12.78
N SER A 543 -9.60 -0.16 12.52
CA SER A 543 -8.79 -1.35 12.81
C SER A 543 -8.15 -1.32 14.20
N TRP A 544 -8.43 -0.30 15.02
CA TRP A 544 -7.81 -0.12 16.33
C TRP A 544 -8.38 -1.09 17.38
N PRO A 545 -7.54 -1.94 18.00
CA PRO A 545 -8.00 -2.83 19.06
C PRO A 545 -8.44 -2.02 20.29
N THR A 546 -9.63 -2.29 20.80
CA THR A 546 -10.14 -1.65 22.02
C THR A 546 -9.22 -1.93 23.21
N GLY A 547 -8.80 -0.88 23.92
CA GLY A 547 -7.98 -0.94 25.12
C GLY A 547 -6.46 -0.81 24.87
N THR A 548 -6.00 -0.99 23.62
CA THR A 548 -4.58 -0.89 23.27
C THR A 548 -4.17 0.57 23.05
N VAL A 549 -2.98 0.93 23.55
CA VAL A 549 -2.34 2.23 23.26
C VAL A 549 -1.52 2.07 21.98
N LEU A 550 -1.74 2.96 21.02
CA LEU A 550 -1.07 3.02 19.74
C LEU A 550 -0.21 4.29 19.68
N ASP A 551 1.06 4.11 19.31
CA ASP A 551 1.96 5.19 18.93
C ASP A 551 1.70 5.62 17.48
N ASP A 552 1.75 6.93 17.28
CA ASP A 552 1.49 7.60 16.02
C ASP A 552 2.39 8.82 15.90
N THR A 553 3.34 8.81 14.96
CA THR A 553 4.31 9.89 14.79
C THR A 553 3.98 10.73 13.56
N HIS A 554 3.89 12.04 13.76
CA HIS A 554 3.63 13.04 12.73
C HIS A 554 4.87 13.88 12.49
N LEU A 555 5.22 14.08 11.22
CA LEU A 555 6.29 14.99 10.80
C LEU A 555 5.63 16.19 10.12
N VAL A 556 5.64 17.33 10.79
CA VAL A 556 5.03 18.57 10.28
C VAL A 556 6.11 19.46 9.69
N PRO A 557 6.19 19.62 8.36
CA PRO A 557 7.19 20.48 7.73
C PRO A 557 6.99 21.94 8.16
N LEU A 558 8.06 22.59 8.64
CA LEU A 558 8.02 24.01 8.98
C LEU A 558 8.47 24.86 7.78
N PRO A 559 7.86 26.04 7.56
CA PRO A 559 8.30 26.96 6.51
C PRO A 559 9.79 27.32 6.65
N SER A 560 10.50 27.44 5.52
CA SER A 560 11.92 27.81 5.51
C SER A 560 12.18 29.29 5.82
N ASP A 561 11.13 30.11 5.76
CA ASP A 561 11.12 31.53 6.15
C ASP A 561 10.45 31.76 7.50
N LEU A 562 10.20 30.69 8.27
CA LEU A 562 9.56 30.78 9.58
C LEU A 562 10.37 31.68 10.53
N PRO A 563 9.79 32.74 11.10
CA PRO A 563 10.51 33.59 12.06
C PRO A 563 10.95 32.83 13.31
N ALA A 564 12.05 33.28 13.92
CA ALA A 564 12.44 32.80 15.24
C ALA A 564 11.37 33.18 16.28
N GLY A 565 10.97 32.23 17.12
CA GLY A 565 9.87 32.44 18.07
C GLY A 565 9.34 31.16 18.70
N ALA A 566 8.39 31.32 19.61
CA ALA A 566 7.66 30.22 20.22
C ALA A 566 6.35 29.99 19.46
N TYR A 567 6.01 28.73 19.22
CA TYR A 567 4.82 28.32 18.48
C TYR A 567 4.03 27.28 19.27
N ARG A 568 2.71 27.34 19.16
CA ARG A 568 1.80 26.37 19.79
C ARG A 568 1.42 25.28 18.80
N VAL A 569 1.16 24.08 19.30
CA VAL A 569 0.71 22.95 18.48
C VAL A 569 -0.74 22.64 18.82
N ALA A 570 -1.61 22.59 17.82
CA ALA A 570 -2.99 22.18 17.95
C ALA A 570 -3.28 20.94 17.11
N LEU A 571 -4.12 20.04 17.59
CA LEU A 571 -4.42 18.78 16.90
C LEU A 571 -5.84 18.29 17.19
N GLY A 572 -6.30 17.35 16.38
CA GLY A 572 -7.57 16.66 16.60
C GLY A 572 -7.84 15.61 15.52
N LEU A 573 -9.06 15.08 15.52
CA LEU A 573 -9.51 14.09 14.57
C LEU A 573 -10.72 14.63 13.80
N TYR A 574 -10.80 14.31 12.51
CA TYR A 574 -11.98 14.60 11.70
C TYR A 574 -12.30 13.43 10.76
N TYR A 575 -13.54 13.38 10.29
CA TYR A 575 -13.92 12.44 9.25
C TYR A 575 -13.63 13.05 7.88
N LEU A 576 -12.75 12.40 7.10
CA LEU A 576 -12.22 12.93 5.85
C LEU A 576 -13.32 13.27 4.84
N GLU A 577 -14.35 12.44 4.72
CA GLU A 577 -15.43 12.62 3.73
C GLU A 577 -16.28 13.87 3.99
N THR A 578 -16.47 14.27 5.25
CA THR A 578 -17.35 15.38 5.60
C THR A 578 -16.60 16.61 6.09
N GLY A 579 -15.33 16.47 6.45
CA GLY A 579 -14.56 17.50 7.15
C GLY A 579 -15.00 17.72 8.61
N GLU A 580 -15.94 16.91 9.12
CA GLU A 580 -16.50 17.09 10.45
C GLU A 580 -15.49 16.66 11.52
N ARG A 581 -15.12 17.59 12.40
CA ARG A 581 -14.21 17.32 13.52
C ARG A 581 -14.93 16.60 14.63
N LEU A 582 -14.24 15.64 15.25
CA LEU A 582 -14.73 15.00 16.46
C LEU A 582 -14.77 16.02 17.62
N PRO A 583 -15.83 16.02 18.43
CA PRO A 583 -15.86 16.82 19.65
C PRO A 583 -14.76 16.34 20.60
N VAL A 584 -14.10 17.29 21.27
CA VAL A 584 -13.01 17.00 22.21
C VAL A 584 -13.44 17.36 23.62
N TYR A 585 -13.11 16.50 24.58
CA TYR A 585 -13.32 16.72 26.00
C TYR A 585 -12.00 16.62 26.77
N GLY A 586 -11.77 17.58 27.67
CA GLY A 586 -10.63 17.61 28.58
C GLY A 586 -10.67 16.52 29.65
N PRO A 587 -9.57 16.33 30.42
CA PRO A 587 -9.49 15.34 31.51
C PRO A 587 -10.55 15.51 32.60
N ASP A 588 -11.03 16.72 32.79
CA ASP A 588 -12.09 17.15 33.71
C ASP A 588 -13.51 17.06 33.11
N GLY A 589 -13.62 16.63 31.85
CA GLY A 589 -14.88 16.49 31.12
C GLY A 589 -15.39 17.76 30.47
N GLU A 590 -14.61 18.86 30.50
CA GLU A 590 -14.96 20.10 29.79
C GLU A 590 -14.87 19.91 28.27
N SER A 591 -15.86 20.40 27.53
CA SER A 591 -15.81 20.36 26.06
C SER A 591 -14.89 21.47 25.53
N LEU A 592 -13.92 21.11 24.70
CA LEU A 592 -13.01 22.05 24.06
C LEU A 592 -13.58 22.57 22.72
N PRO A 593 -13.38 23.86 22.40
CA PRO A 593 -13.88 24.45 21.17
C PRO A 593 -13.21 23.87 19.91
N ASP A 594 -13.91 23.98 18.78
CA ASP A 594 -13.44 23.62 17.43
C ASP A 594 -12.93 22.17 17.24
N GLY A 595 -13.28 21.27 18.15
CA GLY A 595 -12.84 19.87 18.10
C GLY A 595 -11.31 19.73 18.11
N ARG A 596 -10.61 20.67 18.78
CA ARG A 596 -9.14 20.73 18.80
C ARG A 596 -8.59 20.71 20.22
N ILE A 597 -7.43 20.09 20.36
CA ILE A 597 -6.57 20.11 21.54
C ILE A 597 -5.43 21.06 21.22
N VAL A 598 -5.19 22.07 22.04
CA VAL A 598 -3.96 22.87 21.97
C VAL A 598 -3.03 22.38 23.06
N LEU A 599 -1.85 21.90 22.69
CA LEU A 599 -0.87 21.39 23.64
C LEU A 599 -0.37 22.52 24.53
N GLU A 600 -0.19 22.22 25.82
CA GLU A 600 0.35 23.19 26.78
C GLU A 600 1.82 23.54 26.47
N GLN A 601 2.54 22.59 25.89
CA GLN A 601 3.92 22.76 25.46
C GLN A 601 3.99 23.53 24.13
N GLN A 602 4.98 24.43 24.06
CA GLN A 602 5.33 25.17 22.85
C GLN A 602 6.61 24.60 22.24
N ILE A 603 6.75 24.74 20.93
CA ILE A 603 7.99 24.49 20.21
C ILE A 603 8.70 25.82 19.99
N ASN A 604 10.03 25.83 20.00
CA ASN A 604 10.83 27.03 19.77
C ASN A 604 11.59 26.91 18.46
N VAL A 605 11.56 27.96 17.63
CA VAL A 605 12.33 28.09 16.39
C VAL A 605 13.40 29.16 16.55
N ARG A 606 14.64 28.89 16.12
CA ARG A 606 15.82 29.76 16.29
C ARG A 606 16.20 30.57 15.06
#